data_AF-A0A2N2FZ81-F1
#
_entry.id   AF-A0A2N2FZ81-F1
#
_cell.length_a   1.000
_cell.length_b   1.000
_cell.length_c   1.000
_cell.angle_alpha   90.00
_cell.angle_beta   90.00
_cell.angle_gamma   90.00
#
_symmetry.space_group_name_H-M   'P 1'
#
loop_
_entity.id
_entity.type
_entity.pdbx_description
1 polymer ?
#
loop_
_entity_poly.entity_id
_entity_poly.type
_entity_poly.pdbx_seq_one_letter_code
_entity_poly.pdbx_strand_id
1 'polypeptide(L)'
;MTEKKVLSINDPAFAVEHFLPGSLSDEIRIDQLIVALLSTFCRDSVTAGVDPLRAGAWARGADYFLRDFVVDHCRNNLFSLPAGQVRHFAGNWYIIKTVEPNRAELSEILEGVEAFYRYLQEHGKVTKECYEEVAAACHDLDYYETRINAFWEISEGGYQPWDEACSLQKVTS
;
A
#
# COMPACT_ATOMS: atom_id res chain seq x y z
N MET A 1 13.81 26.68 -17.21
CA MET A 1 12.78 25.64 -17.04
C MET A 1 13.43 24.32 -17.36
N THR A 2 13.76 23.53 -16.36
CA THR A 2 14.31 22.19 -16.57
C THR A 2 13.16 21.31 -17.04
N GLU A 3 13.24 20.73 -18.24
CA GLU A 3 12.30 19.68 -18.67
C GLU A 3 12.28 18.61 -17.58
N LYS A 4 11.14 18.41 -16.92
CA LYS A 4 10.96 17.26 -16.04
C LYS A 4 11.02 16.02 -16.92
N LYS A 5 12.11 15.27 -16.83
CA LYS A 5 12.26 13.97 -17.49
C LYS A 5 11.04 13.11 -17.13
N VAL A 6 10.27 12.73 -18.15
CA VAL A 6 9.12 11.84 -17.99
C VAL A 6 9.68 10.43 -17.80
N LEU A 7 9.52 9.87 -16.60
CA LEU A 7 9.99 8.52 -16.29
C LEU A 7 8.98 7.49 -16.81
N SER A 8 9.50 6.38 -17.32
CA SER A 8 8.76 5.15 -17.60
C SER A 8 8.90 4.22 -16.39
N ILE A 9 7.94 3.31 -16.18
CA ILE A 9 8.03 2.25 -15.16
C ILE A 9 9.31 1.41 -15.25
N ASN A 10 9.86 1.27 -16.46
CA ASN A 10 11.11 0.55 -16.70
C ASN A 10 12.36 1.43 -16.62
N ASP A 11 12.24 2.70 -16.20
CA ASP A 11 13.40 3.56 -15.96
C ASP A 11 14.28 2.94 -14.85
N PRO A 12 15.61 2.94 -14.98
CA PRO A 12 16.53 2.44 -13.96
C PRO A 12 16.35 3.08 -12.58
N ALA A 13 15.81 4.30 -12.50
CA ALA A 13 15.45 4.93 -11.23
C ALA A 13 14.47 4.08 -10.40
N PHE A 14 13.66 3.22 -11.06
CA PHE A 14 12.72 2.30 -10.43
C PHE A 14 13.25 0.86 -10.29
N ALA A 15 14.58 0.71 -10.18
CA ALA A 15 15.20 -0.58 -9.85
C ALA A 15 14.93 -0.96 -8.38
N VAL A 16 14.79 -2.25 -8.09
CA VAL A 16 14.34 -2.77 -6.79
C VAL A 16 15.29 -2.36 -5.66
N GLU A 17 16.60 -2.35 -5.92
CA GLU A 17 17.64 -1.94 -4.99
C GLU A 17 17.51 -0.48 -4.52
N HIS A 18 16.84 0.36 -5.29
CA HIS A 18 16.54 1.74 -4.91
C HIS A 18 15.35 1.85 -3.94
N PHE A 19 14.73 0.75 -3.54
CA PHE A 19 13.63 0.75 -2.56
C PHE A 19 14.00 0.02 -1.26
N LEU A 20 15.31 -0.06 -0.96
CA LEU A 20 15.82 -0.62 0.29
C LEU A 20 16.04 0.50 1.32
N PRO A 21 15.25 0.57 2.40
CA PRO A 21 15.49 1.52 3.47
C PRO A 21 16.63 1.02 4.37
N GLY A 22 17.69 1.80 4.52
CA GLY A 22 18.81 1.52 5.43
C GLY A 22 19.26 2.71 6.27
N SER A 23 18.77 3.91 5.96
CA SER A 23 19.12 5.16 6.61
C SER A 23 18.04 6.22 6.39
N LEU A 24 18.08 7.33 7.13
CA LEU A 24 17.20 8.48 6.90
C LEU A 24 17.33 9.03 5.47
N SER A 25 18.55 9.02 4.91
CA SER A 25 18.78 9.44 3.53
C SER A 25 18.12 8.51 2.52
N ASP A 26 18.05 7.20 2.82
CA ASP A 26 17.32 6.25 2.00
C ASP A 26 15.82 6.47 2.09
N GLU A 27 15.27 6.72 3.27
CA GLU A 27 13.85 7.04 3.45
C GLU A 27 13.44 8.27 2.62
N ILE A 28 14.22 9.36 2.67
CA ILE A 28 13.98 10.57 1.85
C ILE A 28 14.05 10.28 0.34
N ARG A 29 15.01 9.45 -0.08
CA ARG A 29 15.18 9.08 -1.48
C ARG A 29 14.02 8.21 -1.97
N ILE A 30 13.61 7.23 -1.16
CA ILE A 30 12.49 6.33 -1.45
C ILE A 30 11.19 7.12 -1.56
N ASP A 31 10.97 8.08 -0.66
CA ASP A 31 9.83 8.98 -0.69
C ASP A 31 9.69 9.68 -2.05
N GLN A 32 10.78 10.26 -2.56
CA GLN A 32 10.81 10.92 -3.87
C GLN A 32 10.57 9.93 -5.02
N LEU A 33 11.11 8.72 -4.92
CA LEU A 33 10.92 7.67 -5.93
C LEU A 33 9.48 7.16 -5.96
N ILE A 34 8.81 7.02 -4.81
CA ILE A 34 7.40 6.65 -4.73
C ILE A 34 6.53 7.71 -5.41
N VAL A 35 6.75 8.99 -5.12
CA VAL A 35 6.00 10.08 -5.79
C VAL A 35 6.17 10.03 -7.30
N ALA A 36 7.40 9.79 -7.78
CA ALA A 36 7.68 9.68 -9.21
C ALA A 36 7.05 8.43 -9.86
N LEU A 37 7.06 7.30 -9.13
CA LEU A 37 6.47 6.04 -9.57
C LEU A 37 4.95 6.13 -9.65
N LEU A 38 4.29 6.70 -8.64
CA LEU A 38 2.84 6.92 -8.62
C LEU A 38 2.39 7.93 -9.67
N SER A 39 3.20 8.95 -9.94
CA SER A 39 2.95 9.87 -11.06
C SER A 39 3.00 9.15 -12.41
N THR A 40 3.92 8.20 -12.56
CA THR A 40 4.04 7.35 -13.75
C THR A 40 2.84 6.43 -13.88
N PHE A 41 2.46 5.73 -12.81
CA PHE A 41 1.26 4.89 -12.74
C PHE A 41 -0.02 5.64 -13.11
N CYS A 42 -0.24 6.82 -12.53
CA CYS A 42 -1.43 7.64 -12.78
C CYS A 42 -1.51 8.05 -14.25
N ARG A 43 -0.40 8.57 -14.82
CA ARG A 43 -0.33 8.96 -16.23
C ARG A 43 -0.59 7.78 -17.16
N ASP A 44 0.04 6.64 -16.90
CA ASP A 44 -0.09 5.46 -17.75
C ASP A 44 -1.51 4.87 -17.66
N SER A 45 -2.14 4.91 -16.48
CA SER A 45 -3.55 4.54 -16.29
C SER A 45 -4.50 5.43 -17.10
N VAL A 46 -4.30 6.74 -17.09
CA VAL A 46 -5.08 7.68 -17.92
C VAL A 46 -4.86 7.41 -19.40
N THR A 47 -3.62 7.14 -19.80
CA THR A 47 -3.29 6.81 -21.20
C THR A 47 -3.95 5.50 -21.64
N ALA A 48 -4.11 4.55 -20.72
CA ALA A 48 -4.85 3.29 -20.93
C ALA A 48 -6.38 3.46 -20.91
N GLY A 49 -6.89 4.68 -20.73
CA GLY A 49 -8.32 5.00 -20.80
C GLY A 49 -9.06 5.02 -19.47
N VAL A 50 -8.36 4.93 -18.33
CA VAL A 50 -8.96 5.13 -17.01
C VAL A 50 -9.33 6.60 -16.84
N ASP A 51 -10.52 6.86 -16.28
CA ASP A 51 -10.94 8.21 -15.93
C ASP A 51 -9.89 8.93 -15.06
N PRO A 52 -9.52 10.20 -15.34
CA PRO A 52 -8.48 10.91 -14.60
C PRO A 52 -8.75 11.06 -13.10
N LEU A 53 -10.00 11.25 -12.68
CA LEU A 53 -10.33 11.33 -11.25
C LEU A 53 -10.12 9.99 -10.58
N ARG A 54 -10.52 8.90 -11.24
CA ARG A 54 -10.30 7.54 -10.75
C ARG A 54 -8.81 7.17 -10.68
N ALA A 55 -8.03 7.46 -11.72
CA ALA A 55 -6.58 7.22 -11.72
C ALA A 55 -5.88 8.01 -10.60
N GLY A 56 -6.30 9.26 -10.38
CA GLY A 56 -5.82 10.08 -9.26
C GLY A 56 -6.23 9.51 -7.89
N ALA A 57 -7.43 8.94 -7.76
CA ALA A 57 -7.88 8.27 -6.54
C ALA A 57 -7.05 7.01 -6.24
N TRP A 58 -6.80 6.17 -7.24
CA TRP A 58 -5.94 5.01 -7.09
C TRP A 58 -4.53 5.38 -6.67
N ALA A 59 -3.93 6.38 -7.31
CA ALA A 59 -2.59 6.84 -6.96
C ALA A 59 -2.52 7.36 -5.52
N ARG A 60 -3.56 8.03 -5.03
CA ARG A 60 -3.64 8.53 -3.64
C ARG A 60 -3.78 7.40 -2.62
N GLY A 61 -4.64 6.42 -2.90
CA GLY A 61 -4.77 5.24 -2.03
C GLY A 61 -3.46 4.46 -1.92
N ALA A 62 -2.79 4.25 -3.06
CA ALA A 62 -1.48 3.64 -3.08
C ALA A 62 -0.41 4.50 -2.37
N ASP A 63 -0.41 5.83 -2.52
CA ASP A 63 0.52 6.73 -1.83
C ASP A 63 0.46 6.54 -0.30
N TYR A 64 -0.75 6.57 0.25
CA TYR A 64 -0.98 6.42 1.69
C TYR A 64 -0.50 5.06 2.21
N PHE A 65 -0.79 3.99 1.49
CA PHE A 65 -0.28 2.66 1.85
C PHE A 65 1.25 2.58 1.77
N LEU A 66 1.86 3.09 0.69
CA LEU A 66 3.29 2.92 0.45
C LEU A 66 4.14 3.78 1.38
N ARG A 67 3.82 5.07 1.53
CA ARG A 67 4.68 6.00 2.26
C ARG A 67 4.46 5.87 3.76
N ASP A 68 3.23 5.94 4.21
CA ASP A 68 2.93 5.94 5.65
C ASP A 68 3.04 4.54 6.27
N PHE A 69 2.71 3.48 5.52
CA PHE A 69 2.77 2.12 6.05
C PHE A 69 4.01 1.34 5.59
N VAL A 70 4.23 1.15 4.29
CA VAL A 70 5.34 0.28 3.83
C VAL A 70 6.72 0.85 4.17
N VAL A 71 6.94 2.14 3.92
CA VAL A 71 8.23 2.79 4.14
C VAL A 71 8.40 3.26 5.57
N ASP A 72 7.50 4.10 6.08
CA ASP A 72 7.65 4.69 7.41
C ASP A 72 7.47 3.65 8.53
N HIS A 73 6.36 2.89 8.51
CA HIS A 73 6.06 1.94 9.57
C HIS A 73 6.81 0.60 9.42
N CYS A 74 6.77 -0.04 8.25
CA CYS A 74 7.36 -1.36 8.05
C CYS A 74 8.85 -1.32 7.69
N ARG A 75 9.36 -0.19 7.18
CA ARG A 75 10.72 -0.07 6.63
C ARG A 75 11.05 -1.21 5.67
N ASN A 76 10.15 -1.43 4.72
CA ASN A 76 10.27 -2.55 3.78
C ASN A 76 10.31 -2.07 2.32
N ASN A 77 10.78 -2.96 1.44
CA ASN A 77 10.78 -2.74 0.01
C ASN A 77 9.38 -3.06 -0.56
N LEU A 78 8.78 -2.10 -1.26
CA LEU A 78 7.44 -2.25 -1.84
C LEU A 78 7.35 -3.31 -2.96
N PHE A 79 8.47 -3.67 -3.60
CA PHE A 79 8.48 -4.74 -4.62
C PHE A 79 8.59 -6.15 -4.02
N SER A 80 8.92 -6.25 -2.74
CA SER A 80 9.10 -7.53 -2.02
C SER A 80 8.22 -7.57 -0.78
N LEU A 81 7.02 -7.01 -0.87
CA LEU A 81 6.09 -6.94 0.24
C LEU A 81 5.48 -8.32 0.53
N PRO A 82 5.61 -8.86 1.76
CA PRO A 82 4.85 -10.04 2.16
C PRO A 82 3.35 -9.71 2.15
N ALA A 83 2.52 -10.56 1.54
CA ALA A 83 1.09 -10.26 1.38
C ALA A 83 0.33 -10.00 2.68
N GLY A 84 0.80 -10.62 3.77
CA GLY A 84 0.26 -10.36 5.10
C GLY A 84 0.34 -8.88 5.52
N GLN A 85 1.21 -8.08 4.92
CA GLN A 85 1.32 -6.66 5.23
C GLN A 85 0.11 -5.84 4.78
N VAL A 86 -0.60 -6.22 3.71
CA VAL A 86 -1.87 -5.56 3.34
C VAL A 86 -2.93 -5.82 4.40
N ARG A 87 -3.00 -7.06 4.91
CA ARG A 87 -3.92 -7.40 6.01
C ARG A 87 -3.57 -6.67 7.30
N HIS A 88 -2.28 -6.54 7.62
CA HIS A 88 -1.82 -5.79 8.78
C HIS A 88 -2.14 -4.29 8.66
N PHE A 89 -1.93 -3.72 7.48
CA PHE A 89 -2.32 -2.35 7.17
C PHE A 89 -3.83 -2.13 7.41
N ALA A 90 -4.68 -2.87 6.70
CA ALA A 90 -6.11 -2.64 6.69
C ALA A 90 -6.83 -3.10 7.96
N GLY A 91 -6.38 -4.19 8.57
CA GLY A 91 -7.01 -4.80 9.74
C GLY A 91 -6.55 -4.25 11.09
N ASN A 92 -5.50 -3.41 11.12
CA ASN A 92 -4.92 -2.92 12.37
C ASN A 92 -4.36 -1.51 12.23
N TRP A 93 -3.30 -1.32 11.43
CA TRP A 93 -2.58 -0.05 11.41
C TRP A 93 -3.48 1.13 10.99
N TYR A 94 -4.27 0.96 9.92
CA TYR A 94 -5.22 1.98 9.46
C TYR A 94 -6.24 2.32 10.54
N ILE A 95 -6.75 1.31 11.24
CA ILE A 95 -7.77 1.47 12.28
C ILE A 95 -7.23 2.27 13.47
N ILE A 96 -5.99 1.99 13.90
CA ILE A 96 -5.35 2.71 15.02
C ILE A 96 -4.97 4.14 14.62
N LYS A 97 -4.52 4.34 13.37
CA LYS A 97 -3.92 5.60 12.92
C LYS A 97 -4.94 6.60 12.37
N THR A 98 -6.16 6.15 12.12
CA THR A 98 -7.25 6.98 11.61
C THR A 98 -8.18 7.37 12.76
N VAL A 99 -8.64 8.62 12.77
CA VAL A 99 -9.52 9.11 13.86
C VAL A 99 -10.91 8.48 13.78
N GLU A 100 -11.42 8.30 12.56
CA GLU A 100 -12.73 7.71 12.28
C GLU A 100 -12.62 6.62 11.20
N PRO A 101 -11.95 5.49 11.48
CA PRO A 101 -11.78 4.42 10.51
C PRO A 101 -13.14 3.88 10.06
N ASN A 102 -13.29 3.74 8.74
CA ASN A 102 -14.54 3.30 8.14
C ASN A 102 -14.31 2.44 6.89
N ARG A 103 -15.28 1.57 6.58
CA ARG A 103 -15.20 0.64 5.45
C ARG A 103 -15.06 1.35 4.10
N ALA A 104 -15.76 2.46 3.91
CA ALA A 104 -15.82 3.16 2.61
C ALA A 104 -14.44 3.72 2.23
N GLU A 105 -13.84 4.52 3.11
CA GLU A 105 -12.50 5.08 2.89
C GLU A 105 -11.44 3.97 2.74
N LEU A 106 -11.48 2.95 3.60
CA LEU A 106 -10.56 1.82 3.50
C LEU A 106 -10.68 1.09 2.16
N SER A 107 -11.91 0.89 1.66
CA SER A 107 -12.12 0.24 0.36
C SER A 107 -11.55 1.06 -0.81
N GLU A 108 -11.69 2.39 -0.79
CA GLU A 108 -11.09 3.26 -1.81
C GLU A 108 -9.56 3.20 -1.79
N ILE A 109 -8.96 3.13 -0.60
CA ILE A 109 -7.51 2.95 -0.45
C ILE A 109 -7.08 1.61 -1.04
N LEU A 110 -7.75 0.51 -0.66
CA LEU A 110 -7.43 -0.84 -1.09
C LEU A 110 -7.61 -1.06 -2.60
N GLU A 111 -8.61 -0.43 -3.22
CA GLU A 111 -8.75 -0.40 -4.68
C GLU A 111 -7.52 0.23 -5.35
N GLY A 112 -6.99 1.32 -4.78
CA GLY A 112 -5.77 1.96 -5.26
C GLY A 112 -4.54 1.08 -5.12
N VAL A 113 -4.40 0.41 -3.96
CA VAL A 113 -3.31 -0.54 -3.70
C VAL A 113 -3.35 -1.69 -4.71
N GLU A 114 -4.51 -2.31 -4.91
CA GLU A 114 -4.65 -3.42 -5.87
C GLU A 114 -4.34 -2.96 -7.30
N ALA A 115 -4.90 -1.84 -7.74
CA ALA A 115 -4.67 -1.31 -9.08
C ALA A 115 -3.18 -1.01 -9.32
N PHE A 116 -2.49 -0.49 -8.31
CA PHE A 116 -1.06 -0.24 -8.37
C PHE A 116 -0.24 -1.54 -8.44
N TYR A 117 -0.53 -2.54 -7.61
CA TYR A 117 0.19 -3.82 -7.66
C TYR A 117 -0.10 -4.62 -8.94
N ARG A 118 -1.30 -4.50 -9.51
CA ARG A 118 -1.59 -5.02 -10.87
C ARG A 118 -0.68 -4.38 -11.91
N TYR A 119 -0.56 -3.05 -11.89
CA TYR A 119 0.33 -2.32 -12.79
C TYR A 119 1.80 -2.75 -12.62
N LEU A 120 2.27 -2.93 -11.39
CA LEU A 120 3.62 -3.46 -11.14
C LEU A 120 3.81 -4.86 -11.73
N GLN A 121 2.80 -5.73 -11.61
CA GLN A 121 2.84 -7.09 -12.15
C GLN A 121 2.86 -7.10 -13.68
N GLU A 122 2.02 -6.30 -14.33
CA GLU A 122 1.96 -6.13 -15.78
C GLU A 122 3.31 -5.67 -16.38
N HIS A 123 4.10 -4.95 -15.58
CA HIS A 123 5.44 -4.47 -15.94
C HIS A 123 6.58 -5.33 -15.37
N GLY A 124 6.29 -6.49 -14.79
CA GLY A 124 7.29 -7.44 -14.31
C GLY A 124 8.10 -6.95 -13.10
N LYS A 125 7.58 -5.97 -12.35
CA LYS A 125 8.21 -5.43 -11.13
C LYS A 125 7.93 -6.29 -9.89
N VAL A 126 6.83 -7.03 -9.90
CA VAL A 126 6.47 -8.03 -8.89
C VAL A 126 6.05 -9.33 -9.58
N THR A 127 6.12 -10.45 -8.87
CA THR A 127 5.65 -11.73 -9.42
C THR A 127 4.13 -11.78 -9.47
N LYS A 128 3.59 -12.73 -10.24
CA LYS A 128 2.15 -12.95 -10.30
C LYS A 128 1.59 -13.36 -8.95
N GLU A 129 2.31 -14.22 -8.23
CA GLU A 129 1.94 -14.71 -6.90
C GLU A 129 1.86 -13.54 -5.91
N CYS A 130 2.85 -12.64 -5.91
CA CYS A 130 2.82 -11.45 -5.06
C CYS A 130 1.57 -10.59 -5.32
N TYR A 131 1.23 -10.35 -6.59
CA TYR A 131 0.01 -9.62 -6.96
C TYR A 131 -1.26 -10.36 -6.51
N GLU A 132 -1.38 -11.66 -6.78
CA GLU A 132 -2.57 -12.45 -6.42
C GLU A 132 -2.82 -12.44 -4.91
N GLU A 133 -1.76 -12.54 -4.10
CA GLU A 133 -1.89 -12.46 -2.65
C GLU A 133 -2.26 -11.05 -2.16
N VAL A 134 -1.69 -9.99 -2.73
CA VAL A 134 -2.08 -8.60 -2.43
C VAL A 134 -3.53 -8.34 -2.82
N ALA A 135 -3.94 -8.77 -4.01
CA ALA A 135 -5.31 -8.60 -4.49
C ALA A 135 -6.32 -9.38 -3.62
N ALA A 136 -5.97 -10.60 -3.20
CA ALA A 136 -6.80 -11.36 -2.27
C ALA A 136 -6.96 -10.63 -0.92
N ALA A 137 -5.89 -10.02 -0.40
CA ALA A 137 -5.95 -9.24 0.83
C ALA A 137 -6.77 -7.94 0.66
N CYS A 138 -6.65 -7.23 -0.46
CA CYS A 138 -7.46 -6.02 -0.72
C CYS A 138 -8.97 -6.32 -0.74
N HIS A 139 -9.37 -7.54 -1.10
CA HIS A 139 -10.77 -7.94 -1.20
C HIS A 139 -11.41 -8.47 0.10
N ASP A 140 -10.65 -8.62 1.20
CA ASP A 140 -11.19 -9.11 2.48
C ASP A 140 -11.92 -8.02 3.29
N LEU A 141 -12.83 -7.29 2.61
CA LEU A 141 -13.50 -6.11 3.16
C LEU A 141 -14.40 -6.42 4.36
N ASP A 142 -15.04 -7.59 4.37
CA ASP A 142 -15.93 -7.97 5.47
C ASP A 142 -15.13 -8.29 6.75
N TYR A 143 -13.93 -8.87 6.61
CA TYR A 143 -12.99 -9.01 7.73
C TYR A 143 -12.60 -7.64 8.27
N TYR A 144 -12.21 -6.69 7.40
CA TYR A 144 -11.81 -5.36 7.84
C TYR A 144 -12.94 -4.57 8.49
N GLU A 145 -14.18 -4.68 7.98
CA GLU A 145 -15.34 -4.08 8.62
C GLU A 145 -15.59 -4.68 10.01
N THR A 146 -15.49 -6.01 10.15
CA THR A 146 -15.59 -6.67 11.46
C THR A 146 -14.53 -6.16 12.43
N ARG A 147 -13.29 -5.93 11.95
CA ARG A 147 -12.19 -5.38 12.75
C ARG A 147 -12.46 -3.95 13.21
N ILE A 148 -12.98 -3.11 12.32
CA ILE A 148 -13.35 -1.71 12.62
C ILE A 148 -14.47 -1.68 13.66
N ASN A 149 -15.53 -2.47 13.47
CA ASN A 149 -16.64 -2.53 14.42
C ASN A 149 -16.17 -3.02 15.80
N ALA A 150 -15.34 -4.07 15.83
CA ALA A 150 -14.77 -4.58 17.07
C ALA A 150 -13.88 -3.54 17.77
N PHE A 151 -13.19 -2.66 17.03
CA PHE A 151 -12.39 -1.59 17.60
C PHE A 151 -13.25 -0.55 18.32
N TRP A 152 -14.39 -0.17 17.73
CA TRP A 152 -15.34 0.75 18.38
C TRP A 152 -16.01 0.19 19.62
N GLU A 153 -16.14 -1.14 19.70
CA GLU A 153 -16.73 -1.85 20.84
C GLU A 153 -15.72 -2.15 21.97
N ILE A 154 -14.46 -1.75 21.82
CA ILE A 154 -13.44 -1.96 22.85
C ILE A 154 -13.86 -1.27 24.16
N SER A 155 -14.06 -2.08 25.19
CA SER A 155 -14.20 -1.65 26.58
C SER A 155 -12.87 -1.86 27.34
N GLU A 156 -12.81 -1.44 28.62
CA GLU A 156 -11.57 -1.47 29.41
C GLU A 156 -10.86 -2.84 29.33
N GLY A 157 -9.61 -2.84 28.82
CA GLY A 157 -8.77 -4.03 28.65
C GLY A 157 -8.93 -4.78 27.33
N GLY A 158 -9.88 -4.41 26.46
CA GLY A 158 -10.15 -5.10 25.19
C GLY A 158 -9.18 -4.79 24.04
N TYR A 159 -8.33 -3.75 24.17
CA TYR A 159 -7.42 -3.33 23.11
C TYR A 159 -6.33 -4.37 22.79
N GLN A 160 -5.63 -4.88 23.80
CA GLN A 160 -4.52 -5.81 23.58
C GLN A 160 -4.98 -7.12 22.90
N PRO A 161 -6.08 -7.77 23.33
CA PRO A 161 -6.61 -8.93 22.61
C PRO A 161 -7.01 -8.63 21.16
N TRP A 162 -7.60 -7.46 20.90
CA TRP A 162 -7.96 -7.04 19.55
C TRP A 162 -6.73 -6.82 18.66
N ASP A 163 -5.68 -6.22 19.21
CA ASP A 163 -4.40 -5.96 18.53
C ASP A 163 -3.68 -7.28 18.19
N GLU A 164 -3.56 -8.17 19.17
CA GLU A 164 -2.95 -9.50 19.02
C GLU A 164 -3.70 -10.37 17.98
N ALA A 165 -5.01 -10.23 17.86
CA ALA A 165 -5.79 -10.94 16.85
C ALA A 165 -5.49 -10.53 15.40
N CYS A 166 -4.85 -9.37 15.16
CA CYS A 166 -4.37 -8.98 13.82
C CYS A 166 -2.90 -9.26 13.60
N SER A 167 -2.17 -9.64 14.65
CA SER A 167 -0.78 -10.00 14.51
C SER A 167 -0.71 -11.10 13.47
N LEU A 168 -0.11 -10.75 12.32
CA LEU A 168 0.32 -11.70 11.31
C LEU A 168 0.73 -12.97 12.03
N GLN A 169 0.03 -14.09 11.78
CA GLN A 169 0.42 -15.39 12.31
C GLN A 169 1.93 -15.45 12.15
N LYS A 170 2.66 -15.36 13.27
CA LYS A 170 4.11 -15.35 13.24
C LYS A 170 4.47 -16.63 12.53
N VAL A 171 4.89 -16.53 11.27
CA VAL A 171 5.45 -17.66 10.55
C VAL A 171 6.63 -18.06 11.41
N THR A 172 6.44 -19.14 12.15
CA THR A 172 7.41 -19.65 13.10
C THR A 172 8.57 -20.09 12.21
N SER A 173 9.70 -19.37 12.30
CA SER A 173 10.93 -19.75 11.62
C SER A 173 11.43 -21.09 12.14
#